data_AF-E0NE34-F1
#
_entry.id   AF-E0NE34-F1
#
_cell.length_a   1.000
_cell.length_b   1.000
_cell.length_c   1.000
_cell.angle_alpha   90.00
_cell.angle_beta   90.00
_cell.angle_gamma   90.00
#
_symmetry.space_group_name_H-M   'P 1'
#
loop_
_entity.id
_entity.type
_entity.pdbx_description
1 polymer ?
#
loop_
_entity_poly.entity_id
_entity_poly.type
_entity_poly.pdbx_seq_one_letter_code
_entity_poly.pdbx_strand_id
1 'polypeptide(L)'
;MRKNVVDERVKRIRNQIAYEALTILLTLLAIAIALQMTIFKMPWSAYVVEAFGLVLAGGYVVVRMLFNGIRIFDGRYEKIFLLLFTLGLTGLNAYQNYHRYQHFYQGSRIGYFIAATGILFISSLILGLWVMELLKKLDLWNQRRIERRFDKDE
;
A
#
# COMPACT_ATOMS: atom_id res chain seq x y z
N MET A 1 -4.71 19.28 -40.79
CA MET A 1 -4.73 19.09 -39.33
C MET A 1 -3.33 19.27 -38.78
N ARG A 2 -3.04 20.34 -38.02
CA ARG A 2 -1.74 20.52 -37.34
C ARG A 2 -1.64 19.48 -36.22
N LYS A 3 -0.79 18.47 -36.41
CA LYS A 3 -0.42 17.53 -35.36
C LYS A 3 0.36 18.35 -34.32
N ASN A 4 -0.25 18.66 -33.18
CA ASN A 4 0.47 19.25 -32.05
C ASN A 4 1.49 18.22 -31.58
N VAL A 5 2.70 18.28 -32.15
CA VAL A 5 3.85 17.52 -31.67
C VAL A 5 4.26 18.17 -30.35
N VAL A 6 3.60 17.76 -29.28
CA VAL A 6 4.06 18.08 -27.93
C VAL A 6 5.37 17.32 -27.75
N ASP A 7 6.44 18.06 -27.52
CA ASP A 7 7.77 17.50 -27.29
C ASP A 7 7.70 16.43 -26.19
N GLU A 8 8.21 15.23 -26.50
CA GLU A 8 8.25 14.11 -25.56
C GLU A 8 8.96 14.49 -24.26
N ARG A 9 9.91 15.43 -24.31
CA ARG A 9 10.60 15.98 -23.14
C ARG A 9 9.64 16.70 -22.22
N VAL A 10 8.79 17.56 -22.77
CA VAL A 10 7.77 18.32 -22.00
C VAL A 10 6.74 17.35 -21.40
N LYS A 11 6.33 16.34 -22.16
CA LYS A 11 5.42 15.29 -21.68
C LYS A 11 6.03 14.48 -20.52
N ARG A 12 7.32 14.13 -20.61
CA ARG A 12 8.04 13.41 -19.56
C ARG A 12 8.13 14.21 -18.27
N ILE A 13 8.54 15.48 -18.36
CA ILE A 13 8.64 16.38 -17.20
C ILE A 13 7.27 16.55 -16.54
N ARG A 14 6.21 16.78 -17.33
CA ARG A 14 4.85 16.90 -16.80
C ARG A 14 4.38 15.64 -16.07
N ASN A 15 4.66 14.46 -16.62
CA ASN A 15 4.31 13.19 -15.98
C ASN A 15 5.10 12.97 -14.69
N GLN A 16 6.38 13.36 -14.67
CA GLN A 16 7.21 13.29 -13.48
C GLN A 16 6.68 14.19 -12.37
N ILE A 17 6.35 15.45 -12.67
CA ILE A 17 5.76 16.38 -11.70
C ILE A 17 4.44 15.84 -11.15
N ALA A 18 3.58 15.27 -12.02
CA ALA A 18 2.32 14.67 -11.58
C ALA A 18 2.54 13.47 -10.65
N TYR A 19 3.54 12.63 -10.93
CA TYR A 19 3.91 11.50 -10.09
C TYR A 19 4.46 11.95 -8.73
N GLU A 20 5.35 12.93 -8.72
CA GLU A 20 5.91 13.51 -7.48
C GLU A 20 4.81 14.16 -6.64
N ALA A 21 3.92 14.95 -7.26
CA ALA A 21 2.78 15.56 -6.58
C ALA A 21 1.83 14.51 -6.00
N LEU A 22 1.53 13.43 -6.74
CA LEU A 22 0.71 12.34 -6.24
C LEU A 22 1.37 11.63 -5.06
N THR A 23 2.68 11.38 -5.13
CA THR A 23 3.45 10.74 -4.06
C THR A 23 3.44 11.60 -2.79
N ILE A 24 3.66 12.91 -2.93
CA ILE A 24 3.59 13.87 -1.82
C ILE A 24 2.18 13.87 -1.23
N LEU A 25 1.14 13.93 -2.06
CA LEU A 25 -0.25 13.98 -1.60
C LEU A 25 -0.65 12.71 -0.83
N LEU A 26 -0.29 11.53 -1.34
CA LEU A 26 -0.53 10.25 -0.66
C LEU A 26 0.24 10.17 0.67
N THR A 27 1.49 10.65 0.69
CA THR A 27 2.32 10.67 1.90
C THR A 27 1.73 11.60 2.95
N LEU A 28 1.29 12.80 2.55
CA LEU A 28 0.61 13.75 3.44
C LEU A 28 -0.69 13.18 4.00
N LEU A 29 -1.48 12.49 3.18
CA LEU A 29 -2.70 11.81 3.64
C LEU A 29 -2.39 10.75 4.70
N ALA A 30 -1.34 9.94 4.47
CA ALA A 30 -0.89 8.92 5.42
C ALA A 30 -0.45 9.55 6.75
N ILE A 31 0.30 10.64 6.70
CA ILE A 31 0.74 11.40 7.88
C ILE A 31 -0.48 12.00 8.60
N ALA A 32 -1.43 12.58 7.88
CA ALA A 32 -2.64 13.15 8.47
C ALA A 32 -3.43 12.12 9.28
N ILE A 33 -3.67 10.94 8.70
CA ILE A 33 -4.33 9.82 9.39
C ILE A 33 -3.52 9.38 10.61
N ALA A 34 -2.20 9.26 10.48
CA ALA A 34 -1.33 8.88 11.60
C ALA A 34 -1.41 9.89 12.77
N LEU A 35 -1.40 11.20 12.47
CA LEU A 35 -1.53 12.26 13.48
C LEU A 35 -2.92 12.26 14.13
N GLN A 36 -4.00 12.13 13.33
CA GLN A 36 -5.38 12.05 13.83
C GLN A 36 -5.56 10.86 14.78
N MET A 37 -4.97 9.71 14.45
CA MET A 37 -5.03 8.51 15.27
C MET A 37 -4.18 8.60 16.55
N THR A 38 -2.95 9.13 16.46
CA THR A 38 -1.98 9.05 17.57
C THR A 38 -1.99 10.28 18.46
N ILE A 39 -1.90 11.48 17.89
CA ILE A 39 -1.79 12.74 18.64
C ILE A 39 -3.17 13.22 19.08
N PHE A 40 -4.11 13.29 18.13
CA PHE A 40 -5.43 13.84 18.39
C PHE A 40 -6.41 12.83 18.99
N LYS A 41 -6.06 11.53 18.99
CA LYS A 41 -6.90 10.43 19.49
C LYS A 41 -8.34 10.50 18.97
N MET A 42 -8.51 10.91 17.71
CA MET A 42 -9.83 11.10 17.12
C MET A 42 -10.49 9.74 16.83
N PRO A 43 -11.83 9.66 16.89
CA PRO A 43 -12.54 8.45 16.50
C PRO A 43 -12.38 8.17 15.01
N TRP A 44 -12.47 6.90 14.62
CA TRP A 44 -12.35 6.44 13.21
C TRP A 44 -13.23 7.21 12.22
N SER A 45 -14.43 7.63 12.66
CA SER A 45 -15.35 8.41 11.84
C SER A 45 -14.77 9.73 11.34
N ALA A 46 -13.81 10.31 12.06
CA ALA A 46 -13.21 11.59 11.73
C ALA A 46 -12.22 11.52 10.56
N TYR A 47 -11.63 10.35 10.30
CA TYR A 47 -10.58 10.18 9.29
C TYR A 47 -10.86 9.04 8.30
N VAL A 48 -12.10 8.53 8.28
CA VAL A 48 -12.52 7.45 7.39
C VAL A 48 -12.47 7.88 5.92
N VAL A 49 -12.73 9.15 5.63
CA VAL A 49 -12.74 9.70 4.27
C VAL A 49 -11.31 9.79 3.74
N GLU A 50 -10.37 10.25 4.56
CA GLU A 50 -8.94 10.27 4.24
C GLU A 50 -8.44 8.84 4.01
N ALA A 51 -8.77 7.90 4.89
CA ALA A 51 -8.40 6.50 4.72
C ALA A 51 -8.94 5.91 3.39
N PHE A 52 -10.20 6.22 3.06
CA PHE A 52 -10.80 5.77 1.81
C PHE A 52 -10.14 6.42 0.58
N GLY A 53 -9.82 7.71 0.66
CA GLY A 53 -9.09 8.44 -0.38
C GLY A 53 -7.71 7.83 -0.65
N LEU A 54 -6.98 7.48 0.42
CA LEU A 54 -5.67 6.83 0.32
C LEU A 54 -5.78 5.47 -0.37
N VAL A 55 -6.75 4.64 0.04
CA VAL A 55 -6.98 3.31 -0.53
C VAL A 55 -7.41 3.39 -2.00
N LEU A 56 -8.35 4.27 -2.34
CA LEU A 56 -8.82 4.43 -3.72
C LEU A 56 -7.73 4.96 -4.65
N ALA A 57 -7.02 6.02 -4.24
CA ALA A 57 -5.97 6.62 -5.06
C ALA A 57 -4.78 5.66 -5.21
N GLY A 58 -4.34 5.02 -4.12
CA GLY A 58 -3.27 4.01 -4.17
C GLY A 58 -3.69 2.79 -5.00
N GLY A 59 -4.90 2.28 -4.80
CA GLY A 59 -5.45 1.17 -5.56
C GLY A 59 -5.55 1.49 -7.06
N TYR A 60 -6.02 2.68 -7.42
CA TYR A 60 -6.05 3.12 -8.81
C TYR A 60 -4.66 3.14 -9.46
N VAL A 61 -3.63 3.61 -8.75
CA VAL A 61 -2.24 3.59 -9.23
C VAL A 61 -1.77 2.16 -9.49
N VAL A 62 -1.99 1.25 -8.54
CA VAL A 62 -1.60 -0.17 -8.67
C VAL A 62 -2.30 -0.81 -9.87
N VAL A 63 -3.61 -0.60 -10.00
CA VAL A 63 -4.39 -1.10 -11.14
C VAL A 63 -3.86 -0.52 -12.45
N ARG A 64 -3.59 0.79 -12.51
CA ARG A 64 -3.06 1.45 -13.71
C ARG A 64 -1.67 0.93 -14.09
N MET A 65 -0.79 0.70 -13.11
CA MET A 65 0.53 0.11 -13.32
C MET A 65 0.41 -1.30 -13.90
N LEU A 66 -0.47 -2.13 -13.33
CA LEU A 66 -0.78 -3.48 -13.84
C LEU A 66 -1.26 -3.47 -15.29
N PHE A 67 -2.22 -2.62 -15.63
CA PHE A 67 -2.75 -2.53 -17.00
C PHE A 67 -1.73 -2.03 -18.02
N ASN A 68 -0.77 -1.22 -17.60
CA ASN A 68 0.30 -0.70 -18.45
C ASN A 68 1.53 -1.62 -18.52
N GLY A 69 1.50 -2.78 -17.84
CA GLY A 69 2.65 -3.71 -17.79
C GLY A 69 3.86 -3.18 -17.04
N ILE A 70 3.67 -2.15 -16.20
CA ILE A 70 4.73 -1.60 -15.37
C ILE A 70 4.88 -2.49 -14.15
N ARG A 71 6.08 -3.03 -13.94
CA ARG A 71 6.39 -3.85 -12.76
C ARG A 71 6.12 -3.06 -11.49
N ILE A 72 5.22 -3.57 -10.65
CA ILE A 72 4.84 -2.91 -9.39
C ILE A 72 6.00 -2.97 -8.38
N PHE A 73 6.77 -4.06 -8.39
CA PHE A 73 7.85 -4.29 -7.44
C PHE A 73 9.16 -4.54 -8.18
N ASP A 74 10.12 -3.64 -7.96
CA ASP A 74 11.54 -3.95 -8.15
C ASP A 74 12.10 -4.60 -6.88
N GLY A 75 13.05 -5.54 -7.02
CA GLY A 75 13.48 -6.43 -5.92
C GLY A 75 13.92 -5.74 -4.62
N ARG A 76 14.29 -4.45 -4.67
CA ARG A 76 14.55 -3.61 -3.47
C ARG A 76 13.25 -3.18 -2.76
N TYR A 77 12.24 -2.75 -3.52
CA TYR A 77 10.96 -2.25 -3.01
C TYR A 77 10.04 -3.38 -2.52
N GLU A 78 10.22 -4.59 -3.04
CA GLU A 78 9.51 -5.79 -2.56
C GLU A 78 9.75 -6.04 -1.06
N LYS A 79 11.02 -6.03 -0.61
CA LYS A 79 11.35 -6.29 0.80
C LYS A 79 10.84 -5.17 1.71
N ILE A 80 10.96 -3.93 1.26
CA ILE A 80 10.49 -2.74 2.00
C ILE A 80 8.97 -2.80 2.13
N PHE A 81 8.25 -3.13 1.06
CA PHE A 81 6.79 -3.28 1.09
C PHE A 81 6.37 -4.40 2.03
N LEU A 82 6.98 -5.58 1.94
CA LEU A 82 6.67 -6.70 2.83
C LEU A 82 6.87 -6.32 4.31
N LEU A 83 7.97 -5.62 4.61
CA LEU A 83 8.29 -5.18 5.97
C LEU A 83 7.28 -4.14 6.47
N LEU A 84 6.98 -3.11 5.68
CA LEU A 84 6.01 -2.07 6.04
C LEU A 84 4.59 -2.63 6.16
N PHE A 85 4.19 -3.52 5.25
CA PHE A 85 2.89 -4.17 5.27
C PHE A 85 2.74 -5.04 6.53
N THR A 86 3.75 -5.87 6.83
CA THR A 86 3.73 -6.75 8.00
C THR A 86 3.71 -5.95 9.30
N LEU A 87 4.58 -4.94 9.44
CA LEU A 87 4.63 -4.08 10.63
C LEU A 87 3.37 -3.25 10.79
N GLY A 88 2.85 -2.68 9.70
CA GLY A 88 1.62 -1.89 9.72
C GLY A 88 0.41 -2.73 10.13
N LEU A 89 0.25 -3.91 9.52
CA LEU A 89 -0.86 -4.82 9.83
C LEU A 89 -0.76 -5.35 11.26
N THR A 90 0.43 -5.73 11.70
CA THR A 90 0.68 -6.18 13.08
C THR A 90 0.41 -5.06 14.07
N GLY A 91 0.88 -3.84 13.79
CA GLY A 91 0.70 -2.68 14.67
C GLY A 91 -0.77 -2.28 14.82
N LEU A 92 -1.53 -2.25 13.71
CA LEU A 92 -2.96 -1.97 13.75
C LEU A 92 -3.73 -3.03 14.53
N ASN A 93 -3.46 -4.32 14.29
CA ASN A 93 -4.10 -5.40 15.03
C ASN A 93 -3.69 -5.42 16.50
N ALA A 94 -2.41 -5.18 16.81
CA ALA A 94 -1.94 -5.09 18.19
C ALA A 94 -2.58 -3.91 18.93
N TYR A 95 -2.73 -2.76 18.28
CA TYR A 95 -3.44 -1.61 18.84
C TYR A 95 -4.91 -1.92 19.14
N GLN A 96 -5.63 -2.50 18.17
CA GLN A 96 -7.03 -2.89 18.37
C GLN A 96 -7.18 -3.96 19.45
N ASN A 97 -6.29 -4.96 19.44
CA ASN A 97 -6.26 -6.03 20.44
C ASN A 97 -5.98 -5.49 21.84
N TYR A 98 -5.02 -4.56 21.97
CA TYR A 98 -4.75 -3.88 23.24
C TYR A 98 -5.97 -3.09 23.73
N HIS A 99 -6.59 -2.29 22.87
CA HIS A 99 -7.73 -1.47 23.28
C HIS A 99 -8.94 -2.31 23.69
N ARG A 100 -9.20 -3.42 22.99
CA ARG A 100 -10.32 -4.33 23.28
C ARG A 100 -10.10 -5.19 24.52
N TYR A 101 -8.87 -5.64 24.76
CA TYR A 101 -8.55 -6.58 25.84
C TYR A 101 -7.62 -5.99 26.92
N GLN A 102 -7.53 -4.66 27.02
CA GLN A 102 -6.66 -3.97 27.99
C GLN A 102 -6.86 -4.48 29.43
N HIS A 103 -8.10 -4.77 29.81
CA HIS A 103 -8.45 -5.29 31.14
C HIS A 103 -7.86 -6.68 31.42
N PHE A 104 -7.58 -7.46 30.38
CA PHE A 104 -7.01 -8.81 30.47
C PHE A 104 -5.48 -8.80 30.55
N TYR A 105 -4.84 -7.69 30.16
CA TYR A 105 -3.39 -7.53 30.08
C TYR A 105 -2.76 -6.80 31.28
N GLN A 106 -3.55 -6.39 32.27
CA GLN A 106 -3.04 -5.75 33.48
C GLN A 106 -2.37 -6.76 34.43
N GLY A 107 -1.30 -6.35 35.12
CA GLY A 107 -0.57 -7.15 36.10
C GLY A 107 0.43 -8.15 35.47
N SER A 108 0.57 -9.34 36.06
CA SER A 108 1.53 -10.39 35.65
C SER A 108 1.25 -11.01 34.25
N ARG A 109 0.16 -10.61 33.58
CA ARG A 109 -0.32 -11.18 32.30
C ARG A 109 0.18 -10.47 31.05
N ILE A 110 1.12 -9.52 31.17
CA ILE A 110 1.77 -8.84 30.04
C ILE A 110 2.42 -9.84 29.06
N GLY A 111 2.89 -11.00 29.56
CA GLY A 111 3.43 -12.06 28.70
C GLY A 111 2.45 -12.57 27.63
N TYR A 112 1.15 -12.61 27.94
CA TYR A 112 0.12 -13.00 26.96
C TYR A 112 -0.06 -11.96 25.86
N PHE A 113 0.12 -10.67 26.17
CA PHE A 113 0.07 -9.60 25.16
C PHE A 113 1.25 -9.72 24.19
N ILE A 114 2.45 -9.99 24.69
CA ILE A 114 3.66 -10.20 23.86
C ILE A 114 3.47 -11.45 22.99
N ALA A 115 2.99 -12.55 23.55
CA ALA A 115 2.73 -13.78 22.80
C ALA A 115 1.67 -13.59 21.71
N ALA A 116 0.55 -12.92 22.03
CA ALA A 116 -0.50 -12.59 21.06
C ALA A 116 0.04 -11.70 19.93
N THR A 117 0.85 -10.69 20.27
CA THR A 117 1.49 -9.80 19.27
C THR A 117 2.45 -10.58 18.37
N GLY A 118 3.22 -11.53 18.93
CA GLY A 118 4.08 -12.42 18.15
C GLY A 118 3.31 -13.31 17.18
N ILE A 119 2.19 -13.88 17.60
CA ILE A 119 1.30 -14.67 16.72
C ILE A 119 0.72 -13.80 15.60
N LEU A 120 0.26 -12.59 15.94
CA LEU A 120 -0.25 -11.62 14.96
C LEU A 120 0.83 -11.22 13.94
N PHE A 121 2.08 -11.08 14.38
CA PHE A 121 3.20 -10.80 13.49
C PHE A 121 3.44 -11.93 12.49
N ILE A 122 3.50 -13.18 12.96
CA ILE A 122 3.68 -14.36 12.09
C ILE A 122 2.51 -14.48 11.11
N SER A 123 1.28 -14.31 11.57
CA SER A 123 0.08 -14.35 10.72
C SER A 123 0.13 -13.25 9.65
N SER A 124 0.51 -12.02 10.04
CA SER A 124 0.66 -10.88 9.13
C SER A 124 1.78 -11.11 8.10
N LEU A 125 2.88 -11.75 8.50
CA LEU A 125 3.98 -12.09 7.61
C LEU A 125 3.55 -13.08 6.54
N ILE A 126 2.84 -14.15 6.94
CA ILE A 126 2.30 -15.15 6.01
C ILE A 126 1.35 -14.47 5.03
N LEU A 127 0.43 -13.64 5.52
CA LEU A 127 -0.50 -12.90 4.68
C LEU A 127 0.23 -11.96 3.71
N GLY A 128 1.27 -11.26 4.17
CA GLY A 128 2.10 -10.39 3.34
C GLY A 128 2.79 -11.15 2.19
N LEU A 129 3.33 -12.34 2.48
CA LEU A 129 3.93 -13.21 1.45
C LEU A 129 2.88 -13.65 0.41
N TRP A 130 1.69 -14.04 0.86
CA TRP A 130 0.57 -14.40 -0.02
C TRP A 130 0.14 -13.25 -0.93
N VAL A 131 0.00 -12.03 -0.38
CA VAL A 131 -0.35 -10.82 -1.15
C VAL A 131 0.73 -10.52 -2.19
N MET A 132 2.00 -10.61 -1.82
CA MET A 132 3.13 -10.41 -2.74
C MET A 132 3.09 -11.41 -3.90
N GLU A 133 2.86 -12.69 -3.61
CA GLU A 133 2.78 -13.72 -4.64
C GLU A 133 1.60 -13.49 -5.58
N LEU A 134 0.45 -13.08 -5.05
CA LEU A 134 -0.72 -12.71 -5.85
C LEU A 134 -0.41 -11.54 -6.79
N LEU A 135 0.22 -10.48 -6.28
CA LEU A 135 0.59 -9.31 -7.07
C LEU A 135 1.59 -9.66 -8.19
N LYS A 136 2.57 -10.52 -7.90
CA LYS A 136 3.51 -11.03 -8.92
C LYS A 136 2.82 -11.85 -10.01
N LYS A 137 1.88 -12.72 -9.64
CA LYS A 137 1.09 -13.50 -10.61
C LYS A 137 0.25 -12.58 -11.51
N LEU A 138 -0.35 -11.54 -10.94
CA LEU A 138 -1.11 -10.54 -11.71
C LEU A 138 -0.20 -9.73 -12.67
N ASP A 139 0.99 -9.35 -12.23
CA ASP A 139 1.97 -8.64 -13.05
C ASP A 139 2.43 -9.51 -14.24
N LEU A 140 2.82 -10.77 -13.97
CA LEU A 140 3.18 -11.76 -15.01
C LEU A 140 2.03 -12.02 -15.99
N TRP A 141 0.80 -12.13 -15.49
CA TRP A 141 -0.38 -12.35 -16.35
C TRP A 141 -0.62 -11.17 -17.30
N ASN A 142 -0.48 -9.94 -16.81
CA ASN A 142 -0.61 -8.74 -17.65
C ASN A 142 0.52 -8.61 -18.66
N GLN A 143 1.77 -8.89 -18.27
CA GLN A 143 2.91 -8.91 -19.20
C GLN A 143 2.65 -9.88 -20.36
N ARG A 144 2.26 -11.14 -20.06
CA ARG A 144 1.88 -12.12 -21.08
C ARG A 144 0.65 -11.72 -21.89
N ARG A 145 -0.24 -10.89 -21.35
CA ARG A 145 -1.41 -10.37 -22.09
C ARG A 145 -0.99 -9.29 -23.09
N ILE A 146 -0.03 -8.45 -22.71
CA ILE A 146 0.50 -7.38 -23.56
C ILE A 146 1.34 -7.97 -24.69
N GLU A 147 2.24 -8.90 -24.38
CA GLU A 147 3.06 -9.63 -25.37
C GLU A 147 2.20 -10.34 -26.43
N ARG A 148 1.15 -11.05 -26.00
CA ARG A 148 0.17 -11.68 -26.91
C ARG A 148 -0.66 -10.72 -27.77
N ARG A 149 -0.71 -9.41 -27.44
CA ARG A 149 -1.34 -8.41 -28.32
C ARG A 149 -0.35 -7.95 -29.39
N PHE A 150 0.90 -7.71 -29.00
CA PHE A 150 1.95 -7.33 -29.95
C PHE A 150 2.20 -8.42 -31.00
N ASP A 151 2.28 -9.70 -30.61
CA ASP A 151 2.42 -10.84 -31.54
C ASP A 151 1.24 -11.04 -32.52
N LYS A 152 0.09 -10.38 -32.27
CA LYS A 152 -1.09 -10.45 -33.16
C LYS A 152 -1.21 -9.23 -34.07
N ASP A 153 -0.48 -8.17 -33.74
CA ASP A 153 -0.46 -6.91 -34.48
C ASP A 153 0.76 -6.85 -35.44
N GLU A 154 1.74 -7.76 -35.31
CA GLU A 154 2.74 -8.14 -36.34
C GLU A 154 2.21 -9.23 -37.29
#